data_AF-A0A1I6PXB2-F1
#
_entry.id   AF-A0A1I6PXB2-F1
#
_cell.length_a   1.000
_cell.length_b   1.000
_cell.length_c   1.000
_cell.angle_alpha   90.00
_cell.angle_beta   90.00
_cell.angle_gamma   90.00
#
_symmetry.space_group_name_H-M   'P 1'
#
loop_
_entity.id
_entity.type
_entity.pdbx_description
1 polymer ?
#
loop_
_entity_poly.entity_id
_entity_poly.type
_entity_poly.pdbx_seq_one_letter_code
_entity_poly.pdbx_strand_id
1 'polypeptide(L)'
;MRMLLALAGAAVLAGCGTMVGNAGPAPAGFDASASRFEGWVRVTGEEFQLFAEQRDLRNPGSRACVSGALPRNLQRASGDISGSQVRFFGRTLAWSARNQPQTHDWQGSSITNACRKDVVILADRVEVVR
;
A
#
# COMPACT_ATOMS: atom_id res chain seq x y z
N MET A 1 -6.51 37.60 54.96
CA MET A 1 -6.29 36.14 55.16
C MET A 1 -6.52 35.46 53.82
N ARG A 2 -5.45 34.99 53.16
CA ARG A 2 -4.96 33.59 53.15
C ARG A 2 -5.95 32.66 52.40
N MET A 3 -5.72 32.36 51.11
CA MET A 3 -4.87 31.30 50.51
C MET A 3 -5.54 29.91 50.52
N LEU A 4 -5.66 29.28 49.33
CA LEU A 4 -5.51 27.84 48.95
C LEU A 4 -6.35 27.58 47.66
N LEU A 5 -5.78 27.31 46.47
CA LEU A 5 -5.20 26.04 45.95
C LEU A 5 -6.16 24.84 46.12
N ALA A 6 -6.43 23.93 45.18
CA ALA A 6 -5.87 23.57 43.87
C ALA A 6 -6.73 22.46 43.21
N LEU A 7 -6.27 21.97 42.04
CA LEU A 7 -6.53 20.67 41.38
C LEU A 7 -7.88 20.47 40.69
N ALA A 8 -8.04 19.64 39.66
CA ALA A 8 -7.22 19.04 38.61
C ALA A 8 -8.23 18.13 37.88
N GLY A 9 -8.38 18.25 36.56
CA GLY A 9 -9.33 17.44 35.80
C GLY A 9 -8.68 16.96 34.50
N ALA A 10 -8.26 15.70 34.52
CA ALA A 10 -7.50 15.04 33.48
C ALA A 10 -8.25 14.92 32.14
N ALA A 11 -7.59 15.30 31.05
CA ALA A 11 -7.92 14.81 29.71
C ALA A 11 -6.76 13.91 29.26
N VAL A 12 -6.86 12.62 29.59
CA VAL A 12 -6.04 11.57 29.01
C VAL A 12 -6.53 11.37 27.58
N LEU A 13 -5.96 12.10 26.62
CA LEU A 13 -6.04 11.70 25.22
C LEU A 13 -5.09 10.53 25.05
N ALA A 14 -5.66 9.33 25.07
CA ALA A 14 -5.05 8.11 24.58
C ALA A 14 -4.68 8.32 23.11
N GLY A 15 -3.50 8.89 22.86
CA GLY A 15 -2.86 8.78 21.57
C GLY A 15 -2.56 7.31 21.35
N CYS A 16 -3.35 6.66 20.49
CA CYS A 16 -2.96 5.44 19.82
C CYS A 16 -1.62 5.70 19.14
N GLY A 17 -0.53 5.43 19.86
CA GLY A 17 0.79 5.29 19.29
C GLY A 17 0.79 4.04 18.44
N THR A 18 0.27 4.14 17.21
CA THR A 18 0.59 3.18 16.16
C THR A 18 2.09 3.27 15.96
N MET A 19 2.79 2.24 16.42
CA MET A 19 4.22 2.07 16.23
C MET A 19 4.57 2.40 14.78
N VAL A 20 5.39 3.43 14.59
CA VAL A 20 5.85 3.89 13.28
C VAL A 20 6.83 2.83 12.75
N GLY A 21 6.28 1.78 12.14
CA GLY A 21 7.04 0.92 11.25
C GLY A 21 7.59 1.75 10.09
N ASN A 22 8.59 1.23 9.37
CA ASN A 22 9.16 1.82 8.15
C ASN A 22 8.16 1.84 6.96
N ALA A 23 6.89 2.14 7.23
CA ALA A 23 5.80 2.30 6.29
C ALA A 23 5.79 3.76 5.85
N GLY A 24 6.15 4.04 4.59
CA GLY A 24 5.88 5.36 4.01
C GLY A 24 4.37 5.65 3.96
N PRO A 25 3.95 6.90 3.75
CA PRO A 25 2.53 7.22 3.55
C PRO A 25 1.97 6.45 2.36
N ALA A 26 0.67 6.12 2.40
CA ALA A 26 -0.02 5.61 1.21
C ALA A 26 0.07 6.65 0.07
N PRO A 27 0.00 6.23 -1.20
CA PRO A 27 -0.06 7.16 -2.32
C PRO A 27 -1.20 8.16 -2.13
N ALA A 28 -1.00 9.40 -2.60
CA ALA A 28 -2.02 10.44 -2.52
C ALA A 28 -3.32 9.98 -3.22
N GLY A 29 -4.46 10.17 -2.56
CA GLY A 29 -5.77 9.78 -3.09
C GLY A 29 -6.04 8.27 -3.10
N PHE A 30 -5.18 7.45 -2.48
CA PHE A 30 -5.44 6.02 -2.36
C PHE A 30 -6.63 5.74 -1.42
N ASP A 31 -7.65 5.08 -1.95
CA ASP A 31 -8.81 4.58 -1.19
C ASP A 31 -8.73 3.05 -1.09
N ALA A 32 -8.47 2.54 0.11
CA ALA A 32 -8.36 1.10 0.36
C ALA A 32 -9.69 0.35 0.18
N SER A 33 -10.83 1.06 0.19
CA SER A 33 -12.17 0.49 -0.01
C SER A 33 -12.61 0.46 -1.47
N ALA A 34 -11.85 1.08 -2.37
CA ALA A 34 -12.14 1.09 -3.79
C ALA A 34 -12.03 -0.31 -4.41
N SER A 35 -12.70 -0.50 -5.55
CA SER A 35 -12.57 -1.69 -6.42
C SER A 35 -11.68 -1.44 -7.63
N ARG A 36 -11.15 -0.22 -7.76
CA ARG A 36 -10.35 0.25 -8.89
C ARG A 36 -9.19 1.09 -8.37
N PHE A 37 -7.98 0.76 -8.82
CA PHE A 37 -6.75 1.41 -8.40
C PHE A 37 -5.96 1.83 -9.64
N GLU A 38 -5.68 3.12 -9.76
CA GLU A 38 -5.03 3.69 -10.93
C GLU A 38 -3.72 4.39 -10.55
N GLY A 39 -2.71 4.27 -11.40
CA GLY A 39 -1.40 4.83 -11.12
C GLY A 39 -0.33 4.32 -12.07
N TRP A 40 0.92 4.63 -11.73
CA TRP A 40 2.11 4.17 -12.44
C TRP A 40 2.62 2.89 -11.79
N VAL A 41 2.91 1.87 -12.58
CA VAL A 41 3.26 0.55 -12.05
C VAL A 41 4.72 0.20 -12.27
N ARG A 42 5.35 -0.38 -11.25
CA ARG A 42 6.61 -1.12 -11.39
C ARG A 42 6.35 -2.57 -11.01
N VAL A 43 6.75 -3.52 -11.86
CA VAL A 43 6.67 -4.95 -11.54
C VAL A 43 8.05 -5.44 -11.08
N THR A 44 8.10 -6.24 -10.03
CA THR A 44 9.33 -6.85 -9.52
C THR A 44 9.02 -8.28 -9.10
N GLY A 45 9.44 -9.25 -9.94
CA GLY A 45 9.04 -10.64 -9.77
C GLY A 45 7.53 -10.79 -10.00
N GLU A 46 6.83 -11.33 -9.00
CA GLU A 46 5.38 -11.58 -9.04
C GLU A 46 4.56 -10.45 -8.41
N GLU A 47 5.21 -9.46 -7.79
CA GLU A 47 4.57 -8.31 -7.14
C GLU A 47 4.66 -7.06 -8.02
N PHE A 48 3.59 -6.25 -8.03
CA PHE A 48 3.61 -4.90 -8.54
C PHE A 48 3.59 -3.85 -7.43
N GLN A 49 4.16 -2.69 -7.72
CA GLN A 49 4.16 -1.49 -6.89
C GLN A 49 3.41 -0.40 -7.65
N LEU A 50 2.28 0.05 -7.10
CA LEU A 50 1.45 1.08 -7.71
C LEU A 50 1.74 2.44 -7.06
N PHE A 51 2.17 3.40 -7.86
CA PHE A 51 2.48 4.78 -7.46
C PHE A 51 1.40 5.73 -7.98
N ALA A 52 1.04 6.76 -7.20
CA ALA A 52 0.10 7.77 -7.68
C ALA A 52 0.70 8.60 -8.84
N GLU A 53 1.99 8.91 -8.76
CA GLU A 53 2.67 9.77 -9.72
C GLU A 53 3.89 9.11 -10.36
N GLN A 54 4.18 9.45 -11.62
CA GLN A 54 5.33 8.93 -12.35
C GLN A 54 6.67 9.29 -11.69
N ARG A 55 6.74 10.46 -11.03
CA ARG A 55 7.95 10.91 -10.34
C ARG A 55 8.35 9.95 -9.22
N ASP A 56 7.38 9.37 -8.53
CA ASP A 56 7.61 8.45 -7.42
C ASP A 56 8.09 7.09 -7.95
N LEU A 57 7.53 6.65 -9.08
CA LEU A 57 8.04 5.47 -9.81
C LEU A 57 9.48 5.65 -10.27
N ARG A 58 9.90 6.87 -10.66
CA ARG A 58 11.30 7.13 -11.09
C ARG A 58 12.27 7.21 -9.91
N ASN A 59 11.78 7.45 -8.70
CA ASN A 59 12.59 7.47 -7.49
C ASN A 59 12.71 6.03 -6.91
N PRO A 60 13.87 5.36 -7.01
CA PRO A 60 14.03 4.00 -6.50
C PRO A 60 13.85 3.89 -4.97
N GLY A 61 14.04 4.99 -4.24
CA GLY A 61 13.84 5.04 -2.79
C GLY A 61 12.40 5.33 -2.37
N SER A 62 11.49 5.63 -3.30
CA SER A 62 10.11 5.98 -2.95
C SER A 62 9.40 4.80 -2.31
N ARG A 63 8.74 5.08 -1.18
CA ARG A 63 7.83 4.16 -0.48
C ARG A 63 6.38 4.63 -0.55
N ALA A 64 6.09 5.67 -1.33
CA ALA A 64 4.75 6.18 -1.59
C ALA A 64 4.04 5.32 -2.67
N CYS A 65 3.94 4.02 -2.39
CA CYS A 65 3.34 3.02 -3.27
C CYS A 65 2.43 2.06 -2.49
N VAL A 66 1.58 1.32 -3.19
CA VAL A 66 0.86 0.15 -2.65
C VAL A 66 1.29 -1.08 -3.42
N SER A 67 1.63 -2.14 -2.69
CA SER A 67 1.98 -3.44 -3.28
C SER A 67 0.74 -4.21 -3.68
N GLY A 68 0.85 -5.07 -4.67
CA GLY A 68 -0.20 -6.01 -5.04
C GLY A 68 0.28 -7.06 -6.03
N ALA A 69 -0.61 -7.94 -6.46
CA ALA A 69 -0.34 -8.86 -7.56
C ALA A 69 -1.57 -9.10 -8.42
N LEU A 70 -1.30 -9.48 -9.67
CA LEU A 70 -2.26 -10.16 -10.55
C LEU A 70 -2.08 -11.68 -10.39
N PRO A 71 -3.12 -12.50 -10.62
CA PRO A 71 -2.99 -13.94 -10.79
C PRO A 71 -1.91 -14.26 -11.82
N ARG A 72 -1.15 -15.33 -11.58
CA ARG A 72 0.08 -15.61 -12.35
C ARG A 72 -0.16 -15.75 -13.85
N ASN A 73 -1.29 -16.33 -14.25
CA ASN A 73 -1.71 -16.46 -15.64
C ASN A 73 -1.96 -15.08 -16.28
N LEU A 74 -2.62 -14.17 -15.56
CA LEU A 74 -2.92 -12.82 -16.04
C LEU A 74 -1.67 -11.94 -16.10
N GLN A 75 -0.77 -12.07 -15.12
CA GLN A 75 0.50 -11.38 -15.15
C GLN A 75 1.33 -11.78 -16.39
N ARG A 76 1.39 -13.07 -16.70
CA ARG A 76 2.05 -13.56 -17.93
C ARG A 76 1.38 -13.05 -19.20
N ALA A 77 0.05 -13.01 -19.23
CA ALA A 77 -0.71 -12.51 -20.38
C ALA A 77 -0.58 -11.00 -20.59
N SER A 78 -0.33 -10.24 -19.52
CA SER A 78 -0.23 -8.78 -19.57
C SER A 78 1.10 -8.28 -20.16
N GLY A 79 2.12 -9.14 -20.25
CA GLY A 79 3.47 -8.74 -20.70
C GLY A 79 4.16 -7.81 -19.70
N ASP A 80 5.15 -7.05 -20.18
CA ASP A 80 5.81 -6.03 -19.36
C ASP A 80 4.99 -4.74 -19.36
N ILE A 81 4.36 -4.46 -18.22
CA ILE A 81 3.60 -3.23 -17.97
C ILE A 81 4.40 -2.22 -17.12
N SER A 82 5.65 -2.54 -16.77
CA SER A 82 6.45 -1.68 -15.90
C SER A 82 6.73 -0.33 -16.55
N GLY A 83 6.51 0.75 -15.81
CA GLY A 83 6.67 2.11 -16.28
C GLY A 83 5.46 2.69 -17.00
N SER A 84 4.40 1.89 -17.24
CA SER A 84 3.15 2.38 -17.82
C SER A 84 2.20 2.93 -16.75
N GLN A 85 1.26 3.75 -17.20
CA GLN A 85 0.10 4.09 -16.38
C GLN A 85 -0.95 3.00 -16.56
N VAL A 86 -1.41 2.43 -15.45
CA VAL A 86 -2.33 1.29 -15.44
C VAL A 86 -3.50 1.54 -14.52
N ARG A 87 -4.54 0.74 -14.74
CA ARG A 87 -5.73 0.65 -13.90
C ARG A 87 -5.95 -0.81 -13.54
N PHE A 88 -5.81 -1.13 -12.26
CA PHE A 88 -6.12 -2.41 -11.69
C PHE A 88 -7.56 -2.45 -11.18
N PHE A 89 -8.20 -3.59 -11.33
CA PHE A 89 -9.49 -3.91 -10.73
C PHE A 89 -9.31 -5.05 -9.73
N GLY A 90 -10.09 -5.02 -8.66
CA GLY A 90 -10.05 -6.06 -7.64
C GLY A 90 -10.42 -5.52 -6.27
N ARG A 91 -9.68 -5.94 -5.23
CA ARG A 91 -9.91 -5.57 -3.84
C ARG A 91 -8.61 -5.42 -3.07
N THR A 92 -8.68 -4.87 -1.87
CA THR A 92 -7.56 -4.88 -0.93
C THR A 92 -7.61 -6.06 0.04
N LEU A 93 -6.44 -6.44 0.53
CA LEU A 93 -6.25 -7.37 1.64
C LEU A 93 -5.50 -6.64 2.75
N ALA A 94 -6.02 -6.70 3.98
CA ALA A 94 -5.33 -6.18 5.15
C ALA A 94 -4.03 -6.95 5.42
N TRP A 95 -2.95 -6.22 5.69
CA TRP A 95 -1.61 -6.76 5.92
C TRP A 95 -1.20 -6.53 7.38
N SER A 96 -1.40 -7.54 8.21
CA SER A 96 -1.20 -7.44 9.67
C SER A 96 0.27 -7.55 10.09
N ALA A 97 1.13 -8.24 9.34
CA ALA A 97 2.54 -8.45 9.72
C ALA A 97 3.48 -7.48 8.99
N ARG A 98 3.55 -6.24 9.48
CA ARG A 98 4.44 -5.20 8.91
C ARG A 98 5.94 -5.44 9.18
N ASN A 99 6.27 -6.24 10.20
CA ASN A 99 7.64 -6.40 10.72
C ASN A 99 8.17 -7.85 10.67
N GLN A 100 7.47 -8.76 10.01
CA GLN A 100 7.91 -10.15 9.82
C GLN A 100 7.98 -10.48 8.32
N PRO A 101 8.90 -11.36 7.89
CA PRO A 101 8.88 -11.87 6.53
C PRO A 101 7.59 -12.69 6.36
N GLN A 102 6.64 -12.14 5.62
CA GLN A 102 5.39 -12.80 5.29
C GLN A 102 5.20 -12.73 3.78
N THR A 103 4.76 -13.84 3.21
CA THR A 103 4.37 -13.94 1.81
C THR A 103 2.91 -14.34 1.75
N HIS A 104 2.15 -13.71 0.86
CA HIS A 104 0.79 -14.10 0.53
C HIS A 104 0.77 -14.63 -0.91
N ASP A 105 0.21 -15.82 -1.11
CA ASP A 105 -0.07 -16.33 -2.45
C ASP A 105 -1.40 -15.77 -2.94
N TRP A 106 -1.36 -15.09 -4.08
CA TRP A 106 -2.54 -14.67 -4.83
C TRP A 106 -2.60 -15.41 -6.16
N GLN A 107 -3.24 -16.58 -6.14
CA GLN A 107 -3.46 -17.42 -7.33
C GLN A 107 -2.14 -17.72 -8.08
N GLY A 108 -1.13 -18.15 -7.32
CA GLY A 108 0.19 -18.50 -7.82
C GLY A 108 1.16 -17.33 -7.99
N SER A 109 0.77 -16.09 -7.61
CA SER A 109 1.67 -14.94 -7.54
C SER A 109 1.99 -14.59 -6.10
N SER A 110 3.27 -14.40 -5.79
CA SER A 110 3.74 -14.10 -4.44
C SER A 110 3.74 -12.60 -4.13
N ILE A 111 3.06 -12.19 -3.07
CA ILE A 111 3.07 -10.82 -2.53
C ILE A 111 3.86 -10.80 -1.22
N THR A 112 4.82 -9.89 -1.10
CA THR A 112 5.67 -9.68 0.09
C THR A 112 5.45 -8.31 0.74
N ASN A 113 4.61 -7.47 0.11
CA ASN A 113 4.32 -6.11 0.54
C ASN A 113 5.60 -5.23 0.61
N ALA A 114 6.32 -5.13 -0.51
CA ALA A 114 7.54 -4.32 -0.61
C ALA A 114 7.32 -2.83 -0.29
N CYS A 115 6.10 -2.32 -0.48
CA CYS A 115 5.70 -0.96 -0.12
C CYS A 115 5.43 -0.77 1.39
N ARG A 116 5.40 -1.86 2.17
CA ARG A 116 5.19 -1.89 3.63
C ARG A 116 3.92 -1.16 4.05
N LYS A 117 2.80 -1.44 3.37
CA LYS A 117 1.51 -0.81 3.64
C LYS A 117 0.59 -1.69 4.47
N ASP A 118 -0.47 -1.09 4.98
CA ASP A 118 -1.46 -1.74 5.84
C ASP A 118 -2.41 -2.62 5.02
N VAL A 119 -2.38 -2.43 3.71
CA VAL A 119 -3.10 -3.23 2.73
C VAL A 119 -2.23 -3.51 1.52
N VAL A 120 -2.55 -4.60 0.83
CA VAL A 120 -2.07 -4.91 -0.53
C VAL A 120 -3.25 -5.04 -1.48
N ILE A 121 -3.02 -4.85 -2.77
CA ILE A 121 -4.04 -5.00 -3.81
C ILE A 121 -4.02 -6.44 -4.33
N LEU A 122 -5.16 -7.12 -4.23
CA LEU A 122 -5.43 -8.37 -4.92
C LEU A 122 -6.18 -8.02 -6.21
N ALA A 123 -5.43 -7.80 -7.29
CA ALA A 123 -6.00 -7.44 -8.57
C ALA A 123 -6.50 -8.69 -9.31
N ASP A 124 -7.57 -8.59 -10.08
CA ASP A 124 -8.09 -9.66 -10.94
C ASP A 124 -8.07 -9.27 -12.42
N ARG A 125 -7.80 -7.99 -12.72
CA ARG A 125 -7.69 -7.47 -14.08
C ARG A 125 -6.81 -6.22 -14.09
N VAL A 126 -6.15 -5.99 -15.22
CA VAL A 126 -5.40 -4.77 -15.50
C VAL A 126 -5.76 -4.21 -16.87
N GLU A 127 -5.78 -2.89 -16.96
CA GLU A 127 -5.85 -2.13 -18.20
C GLU A 127 -4.66 -1.17 -18.25
N VAL A 128 -3.93 -1.15 -19.36
CA VAL A 128 -2.93 -0.11 -19.63
C VAL A 128 -3.67 1.13 -20.15
N VAL A 129 -3.49 2.26 -19.47
CA VAL A 129 -4.19 3.52 -19.80
C VAL A 129 -3.37 4.34 -20.81
N ARG A 130 -2.03 4.32 -20.68
CA ARG A 130 -1.07 4.96 -21.59
C ARG A 130 0.32 4.32 -21.49
#